data_AF-A0ABD5V335-F1
#
_entry.id   AF-A0ABD5V335-F1
#
_cell.length_a   1.000
_cell.length_b   1.000
_cell.length_c   1.000
_cell.angle_alpha   90.00
_cell.angle_beta   90.00
_cell.angle_gamma   90.00
#
_symmetry.space_group_name_H-M   'P 1'
#
loop_
_entity.id
_entity.type
_entity.pdbx_description
1 polymer ?
#
loop_
_entity_poly.entity_id
_entity_poly.type
_entity_poly.pdbx_seq_one_letter_code
_entity_poly.pdbx_strand_id
1 'polypeptide(L)' 'MRSNEAIRERIGELESAYDEQDPPASPLEDEQEAVLLRAIEELEWVLEEREEPPLY' A
#
# COMPACT_ATOMS: atom_id res chain seq x y z
N MET A 1 -5.76 14.42 -8.32
CA MET A 1 -6.14 13.27 -7.48
C MET A 1 -6.28 12.05 -8.38
N ARG A 2 -5.66 10.92 -8.04
CA ARG A 2 -5.85 9.64 -8.75
C ARG A 2 -7.27 9.11 -8.52
N SER A 3 -7.83 8.36 -9.47
CA SER A 3 -9.10 7.63 -9.30
C SER A 3 -8.96 6.47 -8.31
N ASN A 4 -10.07 5.94 -7.77
CA ASN A 4 -10.02 4.77 -6.88
C ASN A 4 -9.45 3.54 -7.59
N GLU A 5 -9.76 3.35 -8.87
CA GLU A 5 -9.20 2.27 -9.69
C GLU A 5 -7.66 2.38 -9.80
N ALA A 6 -7.14 3.59 -10.05
CA ALA A 6 -5.70 3.83 -10.09
C ALA A 6 -5.01 3.71 -8.72
N ILE A 7 -5.75 3.86 -7.61
CA ILE A 7 -5.21 3.62 -6.26
C ILE A 7 -5.13 2.12 -5.99
N ARG A 8 -6.16 1.34 -6.34
CA ARG A 8 -6.16 -0.12 -6.22
C ARG A 8 -5.05 -0.77 -7.05
N GLU A 9 -4.87 -0.31 -8.29
CA GLU A 9 -3.77 -0.77 -9.15
C GLU A 9 -2.42 -0.51 -8.47
N ARG A 10 -2.24 0.69 -7.90
CA ARG A 10 -1.00 1.05 -7.22
C ARG A 10 -0.75 0.24 -5.94
N ILE A 11 -1.79 -0.10 -5.19
CA ILE A 11 -1.68 -0.99 -4.02
C ILE A 11 -1.17 -2.35 -4.49
N GLY A 12 -1.77 -2.95 -5.52
CA GLY A 12 -1.34 -4.25 -6.04
C GLY A 12 0.10 -4.28 -6.55
N GLU A 13 0.58 -3.19 -7.16
CA GLU A 13 1.99 -3.04 -7.53
C GLU A 13 2.91 -3.04 -6.30
N LEU A 14 2.52 -2.36 -5.22
CA LEU A 14 3.31 -2.27 -3.98
C LEU A 14 3.30 -3.59 -3.21
N GLU A 15 2.16 -4.28 -3.15
CA GLU A 15 2.02 -5.62 -2.57
C GLU A 15 2.90 -6.62 -3.33
N SER A 16 2.87 -6.58 -4.66
CA SER A 16 3.74 -7.46 -5.48
C SER A 16 5.23 -7.19 -5.22
N ALA A 17 5.62 -5.91 -5.09
CA ALA A 17 7.00 -5.54 -4.78
C ALA A 17 7.42 -5.95 -3.36
N TYR A 18 6.48 -6.00 -2.41
CA TYR A 18 6.69 -6.52 -1.07
C TYR A 18 6.85 -8.05 -1.10
N ASP A 19 5.99 -8.77 -1.82
CA ASP A 19 6.05 -10.23 -1.96
C ASP A 19 7.37 -10.69 -2.64
N GLU A 20 7.90 -9.90 -3.57
CA GLU A 20 9.19 -10.18 -4.21
C GLU A 20 10.38 -10.09 -3.24
N GLN A 21 10.21 -9.46 -2.07
CA GLN A 21 11.23 -9.27 -1.04
C GLN A 21 11.16 -10.34 0.07
N ASP A 22 10.16 -11.23 0.07
CA ASP A 22 10.00 -12.28 1.10
C ASP A 22 10.71 -13.60 0.71
N PRO A 23 11.69 -14.10 1.50
CA PRO A 23 12.16 -13.56 2.77
C PRO A 23 13.22 -12.46 2.60
N PRO A 24 13.23 -11.45 3.50
CA PRO A 24 14.26 -10.42 3.47
C PRO A 24 15.65 -11.06 3.59
N ALA A 25 16.54 -10.72 2.66
CA ALA A 25 17.91 -11.22 2.66
C ALA A 25 18.82 -10.41 3.61
N SER A 26 18.34 -9.29 4.17
CA SER A 26 19.10 -8.38 5.02
C SER A 26 18.23 -7.38 5.84
N PRO A 27 18.74 -6.83 6.96
CA PRO A 27 18.04 -5.80 7.74
C PRO A 27 17.84 -4.45 7.01
N LEU A 28 18.58 -4.21 5.93
CA LEU A 28 18.37 -3.05 5.06
C LEU A 28 17.10 -3.22 4.20
N GLU A 29 16.72 -4.48 3.93
CA GLU A 29 15.45 -4.81 3.29
C GLU A 29 14.28 -4.65 4.28
N ASP A 30 14.47 -4.88 5.60
CA ASP A 30 13.43 -4.59 6.62
C ASP A 30 12.98 -3.11 6.63
N GLU A 31 13.90 -2.15 6.48
CA GLU A 31 13.55 -0.72 6.40
C GLU A 31 12.81 -0.39 5.09
N GLN A 32 13.12 -1.11 4.01
CA GLN A 32 12.48 -0.94 2.70
C GLN A 32 11.08 -1.53 2.70
N GLU A 33 10.90 -2.70 3.30
CA GLU A 33 9.63 -3.35 3.57
C GLU A 33 8.71 -2.43 4.41
N ALA A 34 9.25 -1.80 5.47
CA ALA A 34 8.48 -0.87 6.30
C ALA A 34 7.97 0.35 5.50
N VAL A 35 8.75 0.84 4.54
CA VAL A 35 8.33 1.94 3.64
C VAL A 35 7.24 1.49 2.68
N LEU A 36 7.35 0.27 2.12
CA LEU A 36 6.34 -0.31 1.25
C LEU A 36 5.01 -0.51 1.99
N LEU A 37 5.06 -1.12 3.18
CA LEU A 37 3.88 -1.34 4.03
C LEU A 37 3.20 -0.02 4.42
N ARG A 38 3.98 1.01 4.77
CA ARG A 38 3.43 2.33 5.08
C ARG A 38 2.74 2.97 3.89
N ALA A 39 3.29 2.81 2.68
CA ALA A 39 2.69 3.32 1.46
C ALA A 39 1.40 2.58 1.10
N ILE A 40 1.34 1.26 1.34
CA ILE A 40 0.12 0.45 1.16
C ILE A 40 -0.97 0.93 2.14
N GLU A 41 -0.66 1.00 3.43
CA GLU A 41 -1.60 1.42 4.49
C GLU A 41 -2.21 2.80 4.21
N GLU A 42 -1.41 3.77 3.77
CA GLU A 42 -1.90 5.11 3.43
C GLU A 42 -2.89 5.08 2.26
N LEU A 43 -2.61 4.28 1.23
CA LEU A 43 -3.48 4.18 0.06
C LEU A 43 -4.78 3.45 0.37
N GLU A 44 -4.73 2.44 1.24
CA GLU A 44 -5.91 1.74 1.75
C GLU A 44 -6.81 2.69 2.56
N TRP A 45 -6.23 3.48 3.47
CA TRP A 45 -6.98 4.49 4.22
C TRP A 45 -7.63 5.53 3.29
N VAL A 46 -6.91 5.98 2.25
CA VAL A 46 -7.48 6.90 1.25
C VAL A 46 -8.64 6.27 0.47
N LEU A 47 -8.62 4.95 0.21
CA LEU A 47 -9.74 4.27 -0.43
C LEU A 47 -10.94 4.16 0.52
N GLU A 48 -10.69 3.80 1.77
CA GLU A 48 -11.71 3.72 2.82
C GLU A 48 -12.45 5.05 2.96
N GLU A 49 -11.73 6.17 3.13
CA GLU A 49 -12.32 7.51 3.25
C GLU A 49 -13.15 7.95 2.02
N ARG A 50 -12.88 7.38 0.85
CA ARG A 50 -13.61 7.72 -0.39
C ARG A 50 -14.82 6.82 -0.63
N GLU A 51 -14.81 5.62 -0.06
CA GLU A 51 -15.81 4.58 -0.29
C GLU A 51 -16.79 4.46 0.88
N GLU A 52 -16.37 4.87 2.08
CA GLU A 52 -17.24 5.00 3.22
C GLU A 52 -18.10 6.28 3.06
N PRO A 53 -19.44 6.16 2.92
CA PRO A 53 -20.28 7.33 2.94
C PRO A 53 -20.16 7.99 4.32
N PRO A 54 -20.08 9.33 4.43
CA PRO A 54 -19.92 9.99 5.71
C PRO A 54 -21.06 9.55 6.63
N LEU A 55 -20.70 8.88 7.73
CA LEU A 55 -21.63 8.49 8.78
C LEU A 55 -22.16 9.77 9.44
N TYR A 56 -23.33 10.23 8.98
CA TYR A 56 -24.09 11.33 9.58
C TYR A 56 -25.15 10.82 10.55
#